data_AF-A0A453Q895-F1
#
_entry.id   AF-A0A453Q895-F1
#
_cell.length_a   1.000
_cell.length_b   1.000
_cell.length_c   1.000
_cell.angle_alpha   90.00
_cell.angle_beta   90.00
_cell.angle_gamma   90.00
#
_symmetry.space_group_name_H-M   'P 1'
#
loop_
_entity.id
_entity.type
_entity.pdbx_description
1 polymer ?
#
loop_
_entity_poly.entity_id
_entity_poly.type
_entity_poly.pdbx_seq_one_letter_code
_entity_poly.pdbx_strand_id
1 'polypeptide(L)'
;MSNQETSFVTIGQRVLANPLRVRFHYGHPDIFDRLFHLTRGGVSKASKIINLSEDIFAGFNSTLREGNVTHHEYMQVGKGRDVGLNQISLFEAKIAYGNGEQTLSRDIYRLGHRFDFFRMLSCYYTTIGFYFSTMITVWTVYVFLYGRLYLVLSGLDEGLATGRRFIHNDPLQVALASQSFVQLGFLMALPMMMEIGLERGFRTALSDFVLMQLQLASVFFTFSLGTKTHYYGKTLLHGGAEYRATGRGFVVFHAKFAENYRLYSRSHFVKGIELMILLIVFEIFGQSYRGAIAYIFITFSMWFMVVTWLFAPFLFNPSGFEWQKIVDDWTDWNKWISNRGGIGVSPDKSWESWWEKEHEPLKYSGKRGTVLEIVLAVRFFIYQYGLVYHLNITKHTKSVLVYCLSWVVIFFILLVMKAVSVGRRKFSAEFQLVFRLLKGLIFIVFISTIVILIVIPHMTIQDIFVCILAFMPTGWGLLLVAQALKPAIMSVGLWGSIRALARGYEIIMGLLLFTPIAFLAWFPFVSEFQTRMLFNQAFSRGLQISRILGGHKKDRAALSKDDR
;
A
#
# COMPACT_ATOMS: atom_id res chain seq x y z
N MET A 1 -1.33 -2.62 -18.57
CA MET A 1 0.08 -2.17 -18.62
C MET A 1 0.63 -2.08 -20.03
N SER A 2 0.63 -3.16 -20.83
CA SER A 2 1.18 -3.14 -22.20
C SER A 2 0.69 -1.94 -23.05
N ASN A 3 -0.62 -1.72 -23.15
CA ASN A 3 -1.17 -0.58 -23.88
C ASN A 3 -0.72 0.80 -23.33
N GLN A 4 -0.46 0.91 -22.03
CA GLN A 4 0.06 2.14 -21.41
C GLN A 4 1.54 2.35 -21.71
N GLU A 5 2.31 1.27 -21.76
CA GLU A 5 3.71 1.31 -22.15
C GLU A 5 3.84 1.72 -23.62
N THR A 6 2.99 1.20 -24.49
CA THR A 6 2.89 1.62 -25.89
C THR A 6 2.71 3.13 -25.99
N SER A 7 1.67 3.70 -25.37
CA SER A 7 1.42 5.15 -25.44
C SER A 7 2.54 5.98 -24.79
N PHE A 8 3.23 5.45 -23.78
CA PHE A 8 4.38 6.10 -23.17
C PHE A 8 5.58 6.20 -24.12
N VAL A 9 5.87 5.15 -24.91
CA VAL A 9 7.03 5.12 -25.83
C VAL A 9 6.78 5.78 -27.18
N THR A 10 5.50 5.95 -27.57
CA THR A 10 5.10 6.57 -28.85
C THR A 10 4.64 8.03 -28.66
N ILE A 11 3.32 8.30 -28.68
CA ILE A 11 2.75 9.65 -28.61
C ILE A 11 3.25 10.46 -27.42
N GLY A 12 3.48 9.80 -26.27
CA GLY A 12 4.10 10.43 -25.10
C GLY A 12 5.48 11.01 -25.43
N GLN A 13 6.38 10.19 -26.01
CA GLN A 13 7.72 10.66 -26.40
C GLN A 13 7.68 11.68 -27.55
N ARG A 14 6.78 11.51 -28.54
CA ARG A 14 6.61 12.46 -29.65
C ARG A 14 6.30 13.86 -29.12
N VAL A 15 5.27 13.97 -28.28
CA VAL A 15 4.81 15.25 -27.71
C VAL A 15 5.86 15.85 -26.78
N LEU A 16 6.54 15.02 -25.96
CA LEU A 16 7.64 15.45 -25.10
C LEU A 16 8.83 16.02 -25.87
N ALA A 17 9.16 15.44 -27.03
CA ALA A 17 10.26 15.91 -27.88
C ALA A 17 9.88 17.17 -28.67
N ASN A 18 8.71 17.17 -29.31
CA ASN A 18 8.22 18.26 -30.14
C ASN A 18 6.68 18.35 -30.03
N PRO A 19 6.10 19.48 -29.57
CA PRO A 19 6.71 20.80 -29.37
C PRO A 19 7.31 21.04 -27.97
N LEU A 20 7.12 20.15 -27.01
CA LEU A 20 7.36 20.51 -25.60
C LEU A 20 8.84 20.59 -25.19
N ARG A 21 9.76 19.94 -25.92
CA ARG A 21 11.21 19.94 -25.64
C ARG A 21 11.56 19.67 -24.17
N VAL A 22 10.83 18.73 -23.57
CA VAL A 22 11.02 18.22 -22.19
C VAL A 22 11.13 16.69 -22.17
N ARG A 23 11.48 16.09 -23.32
CA ARG A 23 11.89 14.69 -23.38
C ARG A 23 13.21 14.54 -22.65
N PHE A 24 13.23 13.63 -21.67
CA PHE A 24 14.45 13.23 -20.98
C PHE A 24 14.72 11.76 -21.24
N HIS A 25 15.98 11.35 -21.08
CA HIS A 25 16.38 9.98 -21.32
C HIS A 25 15.70 9.01 -20.32
N TYR A 26 14.91 8.07 -20.83
CA TYR A 26 14.26 7.03 -20.03
C TYR A 26 14.55 5.64 -20.63
N GLY A 27 15.81 5.22 -20.55
CA GLY A 27 16.23 3.88 -20.93
C GLY A 27 16.59 3.70 -22.41
N HIS A 28 16.59 2.44 -22.86
CA HIS A 28 17.15 2.02 -24.15
C HIS A 28 16.16 2.18 -25.32
N PRO A 29 16.59 2.56 -26.56
CA PRO A 29 17.94 2.87 -27.00
C PRO A 29 18.08 4.34 -27.41
N ASP A 30 18.24 5.28 -26.47
CA ASP A 30 18.71 6.61 -26.86
C ASP A 30 20.19 6.56 -27.26
N ILE A 31 20.54 7.28 -28.33
CA ILE A 31 21.91 7.41 -28.81
C ILE A 31 22.50 8.69 -28.22
N PHE A 32 23.67 8.56 -27.61
CA PHE A 32 24.38 9.70 -27.00
C PHE A 32 25.47 10.24 -27.92
N ASP A 33 25.51 11.57 -28.09
CA ASP A 33 26.68 12.24 -28.65
C ASP A 33 27.84 12.16 -27.66
N ARG A 34 28.82 11.34 -28.01
CA ARG A 34 30.03 11.10 -27.21
C ARG A 34 30.79 12.39 -26.92
N LEU A 35 30.97 13.27 -27.91
CA LEU A 35 31.75 14.50 -27.75
C LEU A 35 31.02 15.48 -26.83
N PHE A 36 29.70 15.59 -26.99
CA PHE A 36 28.88 16.44 -26.12
C PHE A 36 28.94 15.98 -24.66
N HIS A 37 28.70 14.69 -24.39
CA HIS A 37 28.61 14.19 -23.02
C HIS A 37 29.96 14.07 -22.31
N LEU A 38 31.03 13.60 -22.97
CA LEU A 38 32.34 13.45 -22.33
C LEU A 38 32.96 14.78 -21.91
N THR A 39 32.86 15.82 -22.75
CA THR A 39 33.39 17.16 -22.44
C THR A 39 32.61 17.86 -21.33
N ARG A 40 31.46 17.32 -20.94
CA ARG A 40 30.49 17.96 -20.06
C ARG A 40 30.12 17.04 -18.87
N GLY A 41 31.06 16.28 -18.34
CA GLY A 41 30.85 15.55 -17.08
C GLY A 41 30.03 14.26 -17.18
N GLY A 42 29.92 13.68 -18.38
CA GLY A 42 29.49 12.30 -18.59
C GLY A 42 28.02 12.11 -18.96
N VAL A 43 27.66 10.84 -19.12
CA VAL A 43 26.34 10.41 -19.60
C VAL A 43 25.34 10.25 -18.45
N SER A 44 25.76 9.77 -17.27
CA SER A 44 24.83 9.42 -16.19
C SER A 44 25.42 9.68 -14.81
N LYS A 45 24.56 9.85 -13.80
CA LYS A 45 24.93 10.02 -12.39
C LYS A 45 24.78 8.70 -11.62
N ALA A 46 25.45 7.65 -12.08
CA ALA A 46 25.33 6.32 -11.50
C ALA A 46 25.82 6.30 -10.04
N SER A 47 24.92 6.00 -9.12
CA SER A 47 25.25 5.73 -7.72
C SER A 47 24.37 4.59 -7.21
N LYS A 48 24.94 3.73 -6.35
CA LYS A 48 24.25 2.55 -5.82
C LYS A 48 23.09 2.89 -4.88
N ILE A 49 23.06 4.11 -4.34
CA ILE A 49 22.16 4.54 -3.26
C ILE A 49 21.35 5.79 -3.65
N ILE A 50 21.91 6.63 -4.53
CA ILE A 50 21.35 7.93 -4.93
C ILE A 50 21.21 7.94 -6.45
N ASN A 51 20.17 8.56 -6.98
CA ASN A 51 19.86 8.63 -8.42
C ASN A 51 19.50 7.24 -9.00
N LEU A 52 18.52 6.57 -8.41
CA LEU A 52 18.02 5.27 -8.86
C LEU A 52 17.58 5.26 -10.35
N SER A 53 17.08 6.40 -10.81
CA SER A 53 16.76 6.68 -12.22
C SER A 53 17.88 7.49 -12.87
N GLU A 54 19.11 6.98 -12.82
CA GLU A 54 20.33 7.67 -13.27
C GLU A 54 20.23 8.19 -14.72
N ASP A 55 19.56 7.42 -15.58
CA ASP A 55 19.31 7.70 -17.00
C ASP A 55 18.73 9.09 -17.23
N ILE A 56 17.73 9.50 -16.44
CA ILE A 56 17.03 10.77 -16.66
C ILE A 56 17.92 11.99 -16.44
N PHE A 57 18.93 11.85 -15.57
CA PHE A 57 19.86 12.94 -15.27
C PHE A 57 20.76 13.25 -16.48
N ALA A 58 20.93 12.30 -17.40
CA ALA A 58 21.53 12.56 -18.70
C ALA A 58 20.73 13.62 -19.47
N GLY A 59 19.42 13.44 -19.54
CA GLY A 59 18.50 14.37 -20.18
C GLY A 59 18.51 15.74 -19.51
N PHE A 60 18.45 15.78 -18.17
CA PHE A 60 18.52 17.04 -17.42
C PHE A 60 19.82 17.80 -17.72
N ASN A 61 20.97 17.12 -17.70
CA ASN A 61 22.26 17.72 -18.00
C ASN A 61 22.35 18.23 -19.43
N SER A 62 21.80 17.51 -20.41
CA SER A 62 21.74 17.96 -21.80
C SER A 62 20.92 19.24 -21.93
N THR A 63 19.71 19.25 -21.37
CA THR A 63 18.82 20.41 -21.44
C THR A 63 19.35 21.63 -20.68
N LEU A 64 19.99 21.43 -19.52
CA LEU A 64 20.65 22.50 -18.76
C LEU A 64 21.80 23.16 -19.53
N ARG A 65 22.35 22.47 -20.53
CA ARG A 65 23.43 22.96 -21.39
C ARG A 65 22.96 23.27 -22.80
N GLU A 66 21.67 23.57 -22.94
CA GLU A 66 21.04 24.00 -24.20
C GLU A 66 21.03 22.92 -25.29
N GLY A 67 21.35 21.67 -24.93
CA GLY A 67 21.11 20.51 -25.79
C GLY A 67 19.62 20.18 -25.89
N ASN A 68 19.25 19.51 -26.99
CA ASN A 68 17.89 19.05 -27.23
C ASN A 68 17.87 17.52 -27.39
N VAL A 69 16.88 16.87 -26.80
CA VAL A 69 16.67 15.42 -26.92
C VAL A 69 15.55 15.20 -27.93
N THR A 70 15.91 14.74 -29.13
CA THR A 70 14.94 14.42 -30.18
C THR A 70 14.37 13.02 -30.01
N HIS A 71 13.25 12.75 -30.68
CA HIS A 71 12.63 11.42 -30.74
C HIS A 71 12.46 11.05 -32.21
N HIS A 72 13.00 9.90 -32.60
CA HIS A 72 12.96 9.40 -33.97
C HIS A 72 12.45 7.96 -33.95
N GLU A 73 11.36 7.71 -34.68
CA GLU A 73 10.74 6.40 -34.77
C GLU A 73 11.02 5.81 -36.15
N TYR A 74 11.75 4.69 -36.17
CA TYR A 74 12.04 3.94 -37.40
C TYR A 74 11.24 2.63 -37.45
N MET A 75 11.17 1.94 -36.31
CA MET A 75 10.46 0.67 -36.16
C MET A 75 10.05 0.50 -34.70
N GLN A 76 8.79 0.10 -34.47
CA GLN A 76 8.32 -0.25 -33.14
C GLN A 76 8.60 -1.73 -32.88
N VAL A 77 9.46 -2.01 -31.90
CA VAL A 77 9.72 -3.37 -31.44
C VAL A 77 9.24 -3.48 -30.01
N GLY A 78 8.14 -4.21 -29.81
CA GLY A 78 7.66 -4.53 -28.47
C GLY A 78 8.67 -5.45 -27.79
N LYS A 79 9.26 -5.01 -26.68
CA LYS A 79 10.00 -5.92 -25.80
C LYS A 79 8.98 -6.74 -25.01
N GLY A 80 8.39 -7.73 -25.68
CA GLY A 80 7.35 -8.59 -25.14
C GLY A 80 7.82 -9.28 -23.87
N ARG A 81 7.34 -8.79 -22.73
CA ARG A 81 7.54 -9.45 -21.45
C ARG A 81 6.20 -9.50 -20.75
N ASP A 82 5.63 -10.69 -20.67
CA ASP A 82 4.57 -10.92 -19.70
C ASP A 82 5.16 -10.60 -18.33
N VAL A 83 4.52 -9.68 -17.60
CA VAL A 83 4.89 -9.31 -16.24
C VAL A 83 3.71 -9.46 -15.29
N GLY A 84 3.93 -10.15 -14.16
CA GLY A 84 2.93 -10.28 -13.10
C GLY A 84 2.81 -9.00 -12.29
N LEU A 85 1.76 -8.88 -11.47
CA LEU A 85 1.52 -7.67 -10.66
C LEU A 85 2.74 -7.30 -9.80
N ASN A 86 3.41 -8.27 -9.18
CA ASN A 86 4.60 -8.02 -8.35
C ASN A 86 5.75 -7.39 -9.14
N GLN A 87 6.00 -7.85 -10.36
CA GLN A 87 7.05 -7.29 -11.21
C GLN A 87 6.69 -5.87 -11.66
N ILE A 88 5.43 -5.64 -12.02
CA ILE A 88 4.93 -4.32 -12.40
C ILE A 88 5.01 -3.36 -11.23
N SER A 89 4.52 -3.75 -10.04
CA SER A 89 4.56 -2.89 -8.85
C SER A 89 5.99 -2.58 -8.42
N LEU A 90 6.93 -3.53 -8.51
CA LEU A 90 8.35 -3.25 -8.26
C LEU A 90 8.95 -2.28 -9.28
N PHE A 91 8.54 -2.37 -10.55
CA PHE A 91 8.95 -1.42 -11.58
C PHE A 91 8.39 -0.02 -11.30
N GLU A 92 7.10 0.09 -10.99
CA GLU A 92 6.49 1.37 -10.62
C GLU A 92 7.08 1.96 -9.35
N ALA A 93 7.38 1.12 -8.36
CA ALA A 93 8.10 1.51 -7.15
C ALA A 93 9.46 2.11 -7.49
N LYS A 94 10.22 1.48 -8.38
CA LYS A 94 11.52 1.99 -8.85
C LYS A 94 11.38 3.39 -9.44
N ILE A 95 10.40 3.60 -10.32
CA ILE A 95 10.20 4.91 -10.97
C ILE A 95 9.72 5.95 -9.95
N ALA A 96 8.84 5.58 -9.02
CA ALA A 96 8.36 6.47 -7.96
C ALA A 96 9.49 6.91 -7.01
N TYR A 97 10.35 5.98 -6.60
CA TYR A 97 11.58 6.28 -5.86
C TYR A 97 12.47 7.27 -6.62
N GLY A 98 12.76 6.98 -7.90
CA GLY A 98 13.59 7.85 -8.73
C GLY A 98 13.01 9.26 -8.88
N ASN A 99 11.69 9.41 -9.03
CA ASN A 99 11.04 10.72 -9.08
C ASN A 99 11.06 11.45 -7.73
N GLY A 100 11.00 10.72 -6.61
CA GLY A 100 11.20 11.29 -5.28
C GLY A 100 12.60 11.92 -5.15
N GLU A 101 13.64 11.22 -5.63
CA GLU A 101 15.01 11.74 -5.65
C GLU A 101 15.16 12.92 -6.62
N GLN A 102 14.53 12.86 -7.80
CA GLN A 102 14.51 13.99 -8.74
C GLN A 102 13.90 15.24 -8.11
N THR A 103 12.83 15.10 -7.32
CA THR A 103 12.17 16.20 -6.60
C THR A 103 13.14 16.91 -5.65
N LEU A 104 14.01 16.14 -5.01
CA LEU A 104 15.04 16.64 -4.09
C LEU A 104 16.33 17.08 -4.81
N SER A 105 16.40 16.90 -6.13
CA SER A 105 17.62 17.16 -6.90
C SER A 105 17.79 18.64 -7.24
N ARG A 106 19.06 19.09 -7.26
CA ARG A 106 19.42 20.43 -7.73
C ARG A 106 19.17 20.62 -9.23
N ASP A 107 19.16 19.55 -10.01
CA ASP A 107 19.01 19.64 -11.47
C ASP A 107 17.62 20.13 -11.85
N ILE A 108 16.59 19.61 -11.17
CA ILE A 108 15.20 20.07 -11.34
C ILE A 108 15.04 21.52 -10.90
N TYR A 109 15.62 21.90 -9.77
CA TYR A 109 15.61 23.30 -9.33
C TYR A 109 16.19 24.24 -10.41
N ARG A 110 17.32 23.85 -11.03
CA ARG A 110 17.95 24.62 -12.11
C ARG A 110 17.14 24.62 -13.41
N LEU A 111 16.53 23.49 -13.77
CA LEU A 111 15.65 23.39 -14.94
C LEU A 111 14.44 24.31 -14.79
N GLY A 112 13.84 24.35 -13.60
CA GLY A 112 12.71 25.23 -13.30
C GLY A 112 13.03 26.73 -13.50
N HIS A 113 14.27 27.15 -13.30
CA HIS A 113 14.70 28.54 -13.55
C HIS A 113 15.00 28.84 -15.02
N ARG A 114 15.17 27.81 -15.87
CA ARG A 114 15.53 27.96 -17.29
C ARG A 114 14.37 27.70 -18.25
N PHE A 115 13.33 27.02 -17.78
CA PHE A 115 12.15 26.74 -18.61
C PHE A 115 11.22 27.94 -18.71
N ASP A 116 10.70 28.16 -19.91
CA ASP A 116 9.53 29.00 -20.10
C ASP A 116 8.29 28.35 -19.43
N PHE A 117 7.20 29.10 -19.35
CA PHE A 117 5.98 28.67 -18.70
C PHE A 117 5.45 27.32 -19.22
N PHE A 118 5.44 27.11 -20.54
CA PHE A 118 4.89 25.90 -21.15
C PHE A 118 5.78 24.69 -20.90
N ARG A 119 7.11 24.85 -21.03
CA ARG A 119 8.09 23.80 -20.73
C ARG A 119 8.10 23.47 -19.25
N MET A 120 7.93 24.47 -18.38
CA MET A 120 7.83 24.26 -16.94
C MET A 120 6.57 23.46 -16.58
N LEU A 121 5.41 23.85 -17.12
CA LEU A 121 4.15 23.11 -16.93
C LEU A 121 4.25 21.68 -17.47
N SER A 122 4.86 21.52 -18.65
CA SER A 122 5.08 20.21 -19.26
C SER A 122 5.97 19.34 -18.40
N CYS A 123 7.12 19.87 -17.97
CA CYS A 123 8.05 19.18 -17.08
C CYS A 123 7.35 18.79 -15.77
N TYR A 124 6.54 19.67 -15.19
CA TYR A 124 5.77 19.36 -14.00
C TYR A 124 4.83 18.17 -14.25
N TYR A 125 4.01 18.22 -15.30
CA TYR A 125 3.03 17.17 -15.56
C TYR A 125 3.66 15.82 -15.95
N THR A 126 4.84 15.81 -16.56
CA THR A 126 5.42 14.58 -17.13
C THR A 126 6.48 13.94 -16.25
N THR A 127 7.02 14.69 -15.29
CA THR A 127 8.03 14.21 -14.33
C THR A 127 7.48 14.23 -12.90
N ILE A 128 7.92 15.18 -12.07
CA ILE A 128 7.69 15.21 -10.63
C ILE A 128 6.24 15.51 -10.26
N GLY A 129 5.62 16.46 -10.95
CA GLY A 129 4.25 16.91 -10.66
C GLY A 129 3.22 15.80 -10.82
N PHE A 130 3.44 14.82 -11.70
CA PHE A 130 2.63 13.61 -11.81
C PHE A 130 2.58 12.81 -10.49
N TYR A 131 3.74 12.51 -9.92
CA TYR A 131 3.87 11.72 -8.69
C TYR A 131 3.42 12.53 -7.47
N PHE A 132 3.72 13.83 -7.46
CA PHE A 132 3.24 14.74 -6.43
C PHE A 132 1.70 14.85 -6.44
N SER A 133 1.08 15.01 -7.62
CA SER A 133 -0.37 15.10 -7.76
C SER A 133 -1.04 13.78 -7.37
N THR A 134 -0.46 12.64 -7.76
CA THR A 134 -0.87 11.29 -7.32
C THR A 134 -0.87 11.16 -5.79
N MET A 135 0.19 11.65 -5.14
CA MET A 135 0.29 11.65 -3.68
C MET A 135 -0.79 12.54 -3.04
N ILE A 136 -1.03 13.73 -3.59
CA ILE A 136 -2.11 14.63 -3.15
C ILE A 136 -3.47 13.95 -3.29
N THR A 137 -3.75 13.26 -4.39
CA THR A 137 -5.03 12.53 -4.60
C THR A 137 -5.31 11.56 -3.44
N VAL A 138 -4.30 10.79 -3.03
CA VAL A 138 -4.43 9.87 -1.88
C VAL A 138 -4.54 10.62 -0.55
N TRP A 139 -3.75 11.68 -0.35
CA TRP A 139 -3.82 12.49 0.86
C TRP A 139 -5.19 13.17 1.04
N THR A 140 -5.83 13.60 -0.04
CA THR A 140 -7.18 14.16 0.00
C THR A 140 -8.18 13.16 0.58
N VAL A 141 -8.08 11.87 0.25
CA VAL A 141 -8.93 10.82 0.84
C VAL A 141 -8.70 10.72 2.35
N TYR A 142 -7.44 10.72 2.79
CA TYR A 142 -7.10 10.71 4.22
C TYR A 142 -7.60 11.95 4.96
N VAL A 143 -7.33 13.14 4.42
CA VAL A 143 -7.77 14.42 5.00
C VAL A 143 -9.29 14.48 5.04
N PHE A 144 -9.97 13.99 4.01
CA PHE A 144 -11.43 13.92 4.00
C PHE A 144 -11.95 13.00 5.10
N LEU A 145 -11.46 11.76 5.20
CA LEU A 145 -11.96 10.80 6.20
C LEU A 145 -11.63 11.24 7.64
N TYR A 146 -10.40 11.67 7.90
CA TYR A 146 -10.03 12.17 9.24
C TYR A 146 -10.72 13.50 9.57
N GLY A 147 -10.87 14.41 8.61
CA GLY A 147 -11.60 15.66 8.80
C GLY A 147 -13.08 15.41 9.09
N ARG A 148 -13.70 14.46 8.39
CA ARG A 148 -15.08 14.04 8.64
C ARG A 148 -15.24 13.39 10.00
N LEU A 149 -14.34 12.47 10.33
CA LEU A 149 -14.32 11.87 11.64
C LEU A 149 -14.24 12.93 12.74
N TYR A 150 -13.36 13.94 12.58
CA TYR A 150 -13.25 15.02 13.56
C TYR A 150 -14.56 15.81 13.71
N LEU A 151 -15.24 16.15 12.60
CA LEU A 151 -16.52 16.85 12.64
C LEU A 151 -17.62 16.05 13.35
N VAL A 152 -17.69 14.75 13.06
CA VAL A 152 -18.66 13.83 13.69
C VAL A 152 -18.36 13.67 15.17
N LEU A 153 -17.10 13.40 15.53
CA LEU A 153 -16.72 13.13 16.92
C LEU A 153 -16.80 14.39 17.80
N SER A 154 -16.60 15.59 17.25
CA SER A 154 -16.71 16.85 17.99
C SER A 154 -18.16 17.31 18.22
N GLY A 155 -19.16 16.68 17.58
CA GLY A 155 -20.55 17.16 17.61
C GLY A 155 -20.77 18.45 16.81
N LEU A 156 -19.73 18.98 16.15
CA LEU A 156 -19.84 20.12 15.23
C LEU A 156 -20.76 19.77 14.06
N ASP A 157 -20.83 18.51 13.65
CA ASP A 157 -21.70 18.09 12.55
C ASP A 157 -23.20 18.30 12.88
N GLU A 158 -23.64 18.05 14.12
CA GLU A 158 -25.01 18.34 14.57
C GLU A 158 -25.30 19.85 14.60
N GLY A 159 -24.33 20.65 15.05
CA GLY A 159 -24.41 22.11 15.04
C GLY A 159 -24.37 22.73 13.63
N LEU A 160 -23.70 22.08 12.68
CA LEU A 160 -23.63 22.49 11.28
C LEU A 160 -24.87 22.04 10.49
N ALA A 161 -25.48 20.89 10.85
CA ALA A 161 -26.71 20.39 10.25
C ALA A 161 -27.92 21.28 10.54
N THR A 162 -27.93 21.96 11.69
CA THR A 162 -28.97 22.95 12.05
C THR A 162 -28.83 24.28 11.30
N GLY A 163 -27.64 24.60 10.77
CA GLY A 163 -27.39 25.80 9.96
C GLY A 163 -27.66 25.60 8.47
N ARG A 164 -28.76 26.15 7.93
CA ARG A 164 -29.15 26.07 6.50
C ARG A 164 -28.04 26.40 5.48
N ARG A 165 -27.03 27.19 5.88
CA ARG A 165 -25.98 27.72 4.99
C ARG A 165 -24.85 26.72 4.66
N PHE A 166 -24.69 25.64 5.43
CA PHE A 166 -23.61 24.65 5.22
C PHE A 166 -24.11 23.31 4.63
N ILE A 167 -25.43 23.19 4.43
CA ILE A 167 -26.11 21.96 3.96
C ILE A 167 -25.64 21.53 2.56
N HIS A 168 -25.24 22.46 1.70
CA HIS A 168 -24.79 22.18 0.32
C HIS A 168 -23.39 22.77 0.09
N ASN A 169 -22.35 21.98 0.36
CA ASN A 169 -20.98 22.38 0.03
C ASN A 169 -20.60 21.74 -1.31
N ASP A 170 -21.25 22.23 -2.37
CA ASP A 170 -21.07 21.76 -3.75
C ASP A 170 -19.60 21.74 -4.20
N PRO A 171 -18.75 22.74 -3.84
CA PRO A 171 -17.33 22.70 -4.19
C PRO A 171 -16.59 21.48 -3.64
N LEU A 172 -16.90 21.07 -2.41
CA LEU A 172 -16.30 19.87 -1.80
C LEU A 172 -16.76 18.61 -2.53
N GLN A 173 -18.04 18.53 -2.90
CA GLN A 173 -18.59 17.40 -3.65
C GLN A 173 -17.96 17.28 -5.04
N VAL A 174 -17.80 18.39 -5.75
CA VAL A 174 -17.14 18.43 -7.06
C VAL A 174 -15.67 18.04 -6.95
N ALA A 175 -14.95 18.55 -5.95
CA ALA A 175 -13.56 18.18 -5.69
C ALA A 175 -13.41 16.67 -5.44
N LEU A 176 -14.27 16.08 -4.60
CA LEU A 176 -14.24 14.64 -4.32
C LEU A 176 -14.64 13.80 -5.53
N ALA A 177 -15.67 14.21 -6.29
CA ALA A 177 -16.04 13.51 -7.51
C ALA A 177 -14.88 13.50 -8.52
N SER A 178 -14.22 14.65 -8.74
CA SER A 178 -13.05 14.73 -9.62
C SER A 178 -11.88 13.85 -9.14
N GLN A 179 -11.68 13.77 -7.82
CA GLN A 179 -10.69 12.91 -7.18
C GLN A 179 -11.00 11.43 -7.43
N SER A 180 -12.26 10.99 -7.30
CA SER A 180 -12.69 9.62 -7.59
C SER A 180 -12.43 9.23 -9.06
N PHE A 181 -12.64 10.15 -10.02
CA PHE A 181 -12.34 9.90 -11.43
C PHE A 181 -10.84 9.69 -11.70
N VAL A 182 -9.97 10.49 -11.08
CA VAL A 182 -8.51 10.31 -11.15
C VAL A 182 -8.12 8.97 -10.53
N GLN A 183 -8.69 8.67 -9.36
CA GLN A 183 -8.38 7.49 -8.57
C GLN A 183 -8.68 6.18 -9.30
N LEU A 184 -9.82 6.10 -9.97
CA LEU A 184 -10.23 4.94 -10.77
C LEU A 184 -9.38 4.75 -12.05
N GLY A 185 -8.46 5.69 -12.34
CA GLY A 185 -7.54 5.59 -13.47
C GLY A 185 -8.13 6.02 -14.81
N PHE A 186 -9.34 6.60 -14.84
CA PHE A 186 -9.98 7.05 -16.09
C PHE A 186 -9.13 8.10 -16.81
N LEU A 187 -8.61 9.10 -16.08
CA LEU A 187 -7.73 10.11 -16.68
C LEU A 187 -6.41 9.53 -17.15
N MET A 188 -5.87 8.53 -16.45
CA MET A 188 -4.63 7.84 -16.84
C MET A 188 -4.80 6.98 -18.10
N ALA A 189 -6.04 6.55 -18.38
CA ALA A 189 -6.38 5.77 -19.56
C ALA A 189 -6.58 6.65 -20.82
N LEU A 190 -6.78 7.96 -20.69
CA LEU A 190 -7.05 8.85 -21.84
C LEU A 190 -5.92 8.86 -22.89
N PRO A 191 -4.63 9.02 -22.53
CA PRO A 191 -3.56 9.02 -23.54
C PRO A 191 -3.50 7.70 -24.31
N MET A 192 -3.76 6.59 -23.63
CA MET A 192 -3.84 5.27 -24.24
C MET A 192 -5.04 5.14 -25.19
N MET A 193 -6.22 5.62 -24.78
CA MET A 193 -7.41 5.62 -25.64
C MET A 193 -7.20 6.46 -26.90
N MET A 194 -6.54 7.62 -26.76
CA MET A 194 -6.19 8.46 -27.90
C MET A 194 -5.22 7.78 -28.84
N GLU A 195 -4.20 7.10 -28.32
CA GLU A 195 -3.25 6.34 -29.14
C GLU A 195 -3.94 5.24 -29.94
N ILE A 196 -4.72 4.39 -29.27
CA ILE A 196 -5.46 3.31 -29.95
C ILE A 196 -6.48 3.90 -30.94
N GLY A 197 -7.10 5.03 -30.59
CA GLY A 197 -8.06 5.73 -31.44
C GLY A 197 -7.44 6.25 -32.74
N LEU A 198 -6.23 6.81 -32.65
CA LEU A 198 -5.49 7.33 -33.80
C LEU A 198 -4.89 6.22 -34.66
N GLU A 199 -4.38 5.14 -34.05
CA GLU A 199 -3.73 4.05 -34.79
C GLU A 199 -4.70 3.01 -35.35
N ARG A 200 -5.77 2.68 -34.62
CA ARG A 200 -6.68 1.55 -34.92
C ARG A 200 -8.16 1.95 -35.02
N GLY A 201 -8.45 3.24 -34.90
CA GLY A 201 -9.80 3.80 -34.96
C GLY A 201 -10.52 3.87 -33.61
N PHE A 202 -11.36 4.90 -33.44
CA PHE A 202 -12.07 5.17 -32.18
C PHE A 202 -13.04 4.06 -31.74
N ARG A 203 -13.63 3.31 -32.68
CA ARG A 203 -14.50 2.17 -32.34
C ARG A 203 -13.70 1.06 -31.65
N THR A 204 -12.52 0.76 -32.16
CA THR A 204 -11.61 -0.22 -31.57
C THR A 204 -11.13 0.25 -30.21
N ALA A 205 -10.76 1.54 -30.09
CA ALA A 205 -10.37 2.12 -28.81
C ALA A 205 -11.46 2.01 -27.74
N LEU A 206 -12.72 2.28 -28.08
CA LEU A 206 -13.84 2.14 -27.15
C LEU A 206 -14.06 0.68 -26.76
N SER A 207 -14.01 -0.24 -27.73
CA SER A 207 -14.13 -1.69 -27.46
C SER A 207 -13.02 -2.18 -26.54
N ASP A 208 -11.77 -1.84 -26.84
CA ASP A 208 -10.60 -2.21 -26.03
C ASP A 208 -10.68 -1.60 -24.62
N PHE A 209 -11.16 -0.37 -24.50
CA PHE A 209 -11.37 0.25 -23.19
C PHE A 209 -12.41 -0.50 -22.36
N VAL A 210 -13.57 -0.85 -22.94
CA VAL A 210 -14.60 -1.64 -22.24
C VAL A 210 -14.03 -3.01 -21.83
N LEU A 211 -13.32 -3.69 -22.72
CA LEU A 211 -12.67 -4.96 -22.42
C LEU A 211 -11.65 -4.83 -21.27
N MET A 212 -10.85 -3.77 -21.27
CA MET A 212 -9.89 -3.50 -20.20
C MET A 212 -10.60 -3.27 -18.85
N GLN A 213 -11.74 -2.57 -18.83
CA GLN A 213 -12.50 -2.40 -17.59
C GLN A 213 -13.08 -3.72 -17.08
N LEU A 214 -13.58 -4.57 -17.97
CA LEU A 214 -14.03 -5.93 -17.63
C LEU A 214 -12.88 -6.80 -17.10
N GLN A 215 -11.64 -6.56 -17.57
CA GLN A 215 -10.41 -7.18 -17.06
C GLN A 215 -9.85 -6.49 -15.81
N LEU A 216 -10.67 -5.70 -15.10
CA LEU A 216 -10.34 -5.03 -13.84
C LEU A 216 -9.23 -3.98 -13.93
N ALA A 217 -9.13 -3.26 -15.05
CA ALA A 217 -8.16 -2.16 -15.19
C ALA A 217 -8.28 -1.11 -14.07
N SER A 218 -9.51 -0.76 -13.65
CA SER A 218 -9.72 0.18 -12.53
C SER A 218 -9.11 -0.31 -11.21
N VAL A 219 -9.13 -1.62 -10.94
CA VAL A 219 -8.49 -2.23 -9.76
C VAL A 219 -6.97 -2.12 -9.89
N PHE A 220 -6.42 -2.44 -11.07
CA PHE A 220 -4.99 -2.30 -11.32
C PHE A 220 -4.49 -0.86 -11.14
N PHE A 221 -5.18 0.13 -11.72
CA PHE A 221 -4.76 1.53 -11.64
C PHE A 221 -4.91 2.12 -10.23
N THR A 222 -5.98 1.76 -9.51
CA THR A 222 -6.17 2.19 -8.12
C THR A 222 -5.10 1.57 -7.20
N PHE A 223 -4.67 0.34 -7.47
CA PHE A 223 -3.55 -0.29 -6.77
C PHE A 223 -2.21 0.38 -7.09
N SER A 224 -1.95 0.64 -8.38
CA SER A 224 -0.77 1.37 -8.86
C SER A 224 -0.63 2.76 -8.20
N LEU A 225 -1.74 3.47 -8.00
CA LEU A 225 -1.78 4.76 -7.29
C LEU A 225 -1.19 4.66 -5.88
N GLY A 226 -1.51 3.59 -5.15
CA GLY A 226 -0.98 3.29 -3.81
C GLY A 226 0.53 3.04 -3.82
N THR A 227 0.98 2.25 -4.81
CA THR A 227 2.42 1.96 -5.04
C THR A 227 3.19 3.26 -5.27
N LYS A 228 2.76 4.08 -6.24
CA LYS A 228 3.40 5.35 -6.61
C LYS A 228 3.46 6.30 -5.40
N THR A 229 2.34 6.48 -4.73
CA THR A 229 2.23 7.37 -3.55
C THR A 229 3.14 6.92 -2.41
N HIS A 230 3.16 5.63 -2.08
CA HIS A 230 3.95 5.13 -0.96
C HIS A 230 5.46 5.34 -1.19
N TYR A 231 5.96 4.90 -2.34
CA TYR A 231 7.40 4.94 -2.60
C TYR A 231 7.91 6.35 -2.92
N TYR A 232 7.09 7.18 -3.59
CA TYR A 232 7.40 8.60 -3.77
C TYR A 232 7.48 9.32 -2.41
N GLY A 233 6.45 9.19 -1.57
CA GLY A 233 6.40 9.84 -0.25
C GLY A 233 7.49 9.36 0.71
N LYS A 234 7.80 8.06 0.71
CA LYS A 234 8.89 7.49 1.53
C LYS A 234 10.24 8.13 1.20
N THR A 235 10.50 8.35 -0.09
CA THR A 235 11.73 9.01 -0.55
C THR A 235 11.80 10.46 -0.10
N LEU A 236 10.68 11.19 -0.15
CA LEU A 236 10.62 12.57 0.32
C LEU A 236 10.84 12.70 1.84
N LEU A 237 10.32 11.76 2.63
CA LEU A 237 10.37 11.80 4.10
C LEU A 237 11.70 11.31 4.68
N HIS A 238 12.25 10.22 4.15
CA HIS A 238 13.44 9.58 4.73
C HIS A 238 14.66 9.58 3.81
N GLY A 239 14.49 9.86 2.52
CA GLY A 239 15.52 9.60 1.51
C GLY A 239 15.81 8.10 1.36
N GLY A 240 16.80 7.78 0.53
CA GLY A 240 17.30 6.41 0.34
C GLY A 240 16.39 5.54 -0.52
N ALA A 241 16.57 5.63 -1.83
CA ALA A 241 15.92 4.75 -2.78
C ALA A 241 16.71 3.43 -2.92
N GLU A 242 16.36 2.40 -2.13
CA GLU A 242 16.96 1.07 -2.31
C GLU A 242 16.45 0.45 -3.62
N TYR A 243 17.36 0.13 -4.54
CA TYR A 243 17.01 -0.64 -5.73
C TYR A 243 16.51 -2.04 -5.33
N ARG A 244 15.23 -2.30 -5.58
CA ARG A 244 14.69 -3.67 -5.55
C ARG A 244 14.71 -4.21 -6.98
N ALA A 245 15.48 -5.26 -7.20
CA ALA A 245 15.56 -5.89 -8.51
C ALA A 245 14.18 -6.34 -8.98
N THR A 246 13.76 -5.85 -10.14
CA THR A 246 12.58 -6.36 -10.84
C THR A 246 12.92 -7.77 -11.32
N GLY A 247 12.46 -8.78 -10.56
CA GLY A 247 12.78 -10.17 -10.80
C GLY A 247 12.49 -10.58 -12.24
N ARG A 248 13.31 -11.48 -12.82
CA ARG A 248 13.17 -11.93 -14.22
C ARG A 248 12.33 -13.20 -14.40
N GLY A 249 11.44 -13.52 -13.48
CA GLY A 249 10.57 -14.70 -13.56
C GLY A 249 9.51 -14.63 -14.67
N PHE A 250 8.94 -15.80 -15.00
CA PHE A 250 7.75 -15.93 -15.85
C PHE A 250 6.47 -15.70 -15.04
N VAL A 251 5.48 -15.05 -15.64
CA VAL A 251 4.17 -14.69 -15.01
C VAL A 251 3.33 -15.89 -14.63
N VAL A 252 3.68 -17.09 -15.11
CA VAL A 252 2.87 -18.30 -14.96
C VAL A 252 2.87 -18.83 -13.52
N PHE A 253 3.77 -18.35 -12.66
CA PHE A 253 3.91 -18.88 -11.31
C PHE A 253 3.11 -18.11 -10.27
N HIS A 254 2.38 -18.86 -9.46
CA HIS A 254 1.75 -18.39 -8.24
C HIS A 254 2.78 -17.80 -7.28
N ALA A 255 2.59 -16.54 -6.89
CA ALA A 255 3.35 -15.89 -5.82
C ALA A 255 2.75 -16.28 -4.47
N LYS A 256 3.60 -16.70 -3.53
CA LYS A 256 3.14 -17.13 -2.20
C LYS A 256 2.52 -15.98 -1.42
N PHE A 257 1.54 -16.26 -0.56
CA PHE A 257 0.96 -15.27 0.35
C PHE A 257 2.02 -14.51 1.16
N ALA A 258 3.02 -15.19 1.71
CA ALA A 258 4.08 -14.55 2.49
C ALA A 258 4.91 -13.55 1.65
N GLU A 259 5.11 -13.82 0.37
CA GLU A 259 5.82 -12.91 -0.54
C GLU A 259 4.98 -11.66 -0.82
N ASN A 260 3.70 -11.84 -1.19
CA ASN A 260 2.77 -10.73 -1.40
C ASN A 260 2.62 -9.89 -0.12
N TYR A 261 2.53 -10.54 1.03
CA TYR A 261 2.44 -9.87 2.33
C TYR A 261 3.66 -9.00 2.61
N ARG A 262 4.88 -9.53 2.42
CA ARG A 262 6.11 -8.75 2.61
C ARG A 262 6.21 -7.57 1.65
N LEU A 263 5.75 -7.73 0.41
CA LEU A 263 5.85 -6.68 -0.61
C LEU A 263 4.84 -5.55 -0.38
N TYR A 264 3.63 -5.86 0.10
CA TYR A 264 2.51 -4.92 0.16
C TYR A 264 2.05 -4.52 1.57
N SER A 265 2.57 -5.13 2.63
CA SER A 265 2.17 -4.83 4.02
C SER A 265 2.21 -3.31 4.31
N ARG A 266 3.34 -2.64 4.06
CA ARG A 266 3.51 -1.21 4.34
C ARG A 266 2.90 -0.27 3.30
N SER A 267 2.93 -0.69 2.04
CA SER A 267 2.54 0.16 0.92
C SER A 267 1.02 0.22 0.75
N HIS A 268 0.32 -0.90 1.00
CA HIS A 268 -1.11 -1.04 0.74
C HIS A 268 -1.88 -1.57 1.95
N PHE A 269 -1.47 -2.68 2.58
CA PHE A 269 -2.35 -3.38 3.54
C PHE A 269 -2.60 -2.58 4.81
N VAL A 270 -1.55 -2.05 5.46
CA VAL A 270 -1.70 -1.18 6.63
C VAL A 270 -2.58 0.02 6.31
N LYS A 271 -2.35 0.65 5.15
CA LYS A 271 -3.10 1.83 4.70
C LYS A 271 -4.56 1.50 4.39
N GLY A 272 -4.81 0.38 3.72
CA GLY A 272 -6.14 -0.11 3.39
C GLY A 272 -6.95 -0.45 4.64
N ILE A 273 -6.31 -1.09 5.64
CA ILE A 273 -6.95 -1.37 6.94
C ILE A 273 -7.24 -0.07 7.71
N GLU A 274 -6.32 0.90 7.70
CA GLU A 274 -6.54 2.22 8.31
C GLU A 274 -7.76 2.92 7.68
N LEU A 275 -7.84 2.96 6.34
CA LEU A 275 -8.97 3.54 5.62
C LEU A 275 -10.27 2.75 5.86
N MET A 276 -10.19 1.41 5.91
CA MET A 276 -11.34 0.54 6.24
C MET A 276 -11.90 0.86 7.62
N ILE A 277 -11.04 0.99 8.64
CA ILE A 277 -11.44 1.35 10.00
C ILE A 277 -12.11 2.72 10.00
N LEU A 278 -11.53 3.71 9.31
CA LEU A 278 -12.13 5.05 9.22
C LEU A 278 -13.50 5.03 8.55
N LEU A 279 -13.68 4.24 7.48
CA LEU A 279 -14.97 4.10 6.80
C LEU A 279 -16.02 3.42 7.67
N ILE A 280 -15.65 2.36 8.40
CA ILE A 280 -16.56 1.68 9.34
C ILE A 280 -17.02 2.65 10.43
N VAL A 281 -16.08 3.44 10.98
CA VAL A 281 -16.41 4.44 12.01
C VAL A 281 -17.31 5.53 11.44
N PHE A 282 -17.01 5.97 10.22
CA PHE A 282 -17.83 6.93 9.50
C PHE A 282 -19.25 6.40 9.26
N GLU A 283 -19.43 5.11 9.00
CA GLU A 283 -20.75 4.49 8.85
C GLU A 283 -21.49 4.34 10.18
N ILE A 284 -20.78 4.09 11.28
CA ILE A 284 -21.39 3.95 12.63
C ILE A 284 -21.85 5.29 13.20
N PHE A 285 -21.03 6.34 13.05
CA PHE A 285 -21.27 7.64 13.69
C PHE A 285 -21.74 8.72 12.71
N GLY A 286 -21.61 8.52 11.40
CA GLY A 286 -22.02 9.48 10.40
C GLY A 286 -23.53 9.62 10.33
N GLN A 287 -24.03 10.85 10.47
CA GLN A 287 -25.42 11.17 10.17
C GLN A 287 -25.60 11.23 8.64
N SER A 288 -26.76 10.78 8.14
CA SER A 288 -27.13 10.76 6.72
C SER A 288 -27.18 12.17 6.13
N TYR A 289 -26.02 12.70 5.76
CA TYR A 289 -25.89 14.03 5.20
C TYR A 289 -25.84 13.95 3.67
N ARG A 290 -26.78 14.67 3.03
CA ARG A 290 -26.81 15.09 1.60
C ARG A 290 -27.31 14.07 0.58
N GLY A 291 -27.67 14.60 -0.59
CA GLY A 291 -28.32 13.88 -1.70
C GLY A 291 -27.70 12.51 -1.94
N ALA A 292 -28.53 11.46 -1.85
CA ALA A 292 -28.12 10.06 -1.77
C ALA A 292 -27.05 9.67 -2.79
N ILE A 293 -27.13 10.21 -4.00
CA ILE A 293 -26.23 9.88 -5.12
C ILE A 293 -24.77 10.26 -4.84
N ALA A 294 -24.52 11.46 -4.31
CA ALA A 294 -23.16 11.95 -4.11
C ALA A 294 -22.45 11.23 -2.97
N TYR A 295 -23.18 10.99 -1.89
CA TYR A 295 -22.70 10.21 -0.76
C TYR A 295 -22.37 8.77 -1.19
N ILE A 296 -23.29 8.12 -1.91
CA ILE A 296 -23.07 6.76 -2.41
C ILE A 296 -21.84 6.72 -3.32
N PHE A 297 -21.68 7.68 -4.24
CA PHE A 297 -20.56 7.70 -5.18
C PHE A 297 -19.19 7.86 -4.47
N ILE A 298 -19.09 8.81 -3.53
CA ILE A 298 -17.86 9.07 -2.79
C ILE A 298 -17.50 7.86 -1.92
N THR A 299 -18.45 7.37 -1.13
CA THR A 299 -18.26 6.22 -0.23
C THR A 299 -17.93 4.96 -1.02
N PHE A 300 -18.60 4.71 -2.16
CA PHE A 300 -18.26 3.62 -3.07
C PHE A 300 -16.83 3.71 -3.58
N SER A 301 -16.37 4.89 -4.01
CA SER A 301 -15.01 5.07 -4.50
C SER A 301 -13.94 4.82 -3.43
N MET A 302 -14.23 5.14 -2.16
CA MET A 302 -13.32 4.89 -1.03
C MET A 302 -13.30 3.41 -0.65
N TRP A 303 -14.46 2.76 -0.57
CA TRP A 303 -14.54 1.30 -0.39
C TRP A 303 -13.85 0.54 -1.52
N PHE A 304 -14.02 1.00 -2.76
CA PHE A 304 -13.34 0.44 -3.92
C PHE A 304 -11.81 0.54 -3.77
N MET A 305 -11.28 1.67 -3.28
CA MET A 305 -9.85 1.81 -2.97
C MET A 305 -9.39 0.80 -1.92
N VAL A 306 -10.14 0.68 -0.81
CA VAL A 306 -9.82 -0.23 0.29
C VAL A 306 -9.77 -1.67 -0.19
N VAL A 307 -10.83 -2.14 -0.85
CA VAL A 307 -10.91 -3.51 -1.38
C VAL A 307 -9.78 -3.77 -2.38
N THR A 308 -9.51 -2.80 -3.26
CA THR A 308 -8.41 -2.90 -4.23
C THR A 308 -7.05 -3.03 -3.55
N TRP A 309 -6.74 -2.16 -2.58
CA TRP A 309 -5.45 -2.19 -1.88
C TRP A 309 -5.22 -3.46 -1.06
N LEU A 310 -6.30 -4.03 -0.50
CA LEU A 310 -6.22 -5.27 0.29
C LEU A 310 -6.14 -6.52 -0.59
N PHE A 311 -6.88 -6.58 -1.70
CA PHE A 311 -7.11 -7.84 -2.42
C PHE A 311 -6.54 -7.92 -3.84
N ALA A 312 -6.13 -6.80 -4.47
CA ALA A 312 -5.56 -6.84 -5.82
C ALA A 312 -4.33 -7.78 -5.96
N PRO A 313 -3.40 -7.86 -4.97
CA PRO A 313 -2.27 -8.79 -5.05
C PRO A 313 -2.67 -10.24 -5.23
N PHE A 314 -3.80 -10.65 -4.66
CA PHE A 314 -4.30 -12.02 -4.72
C PHE A 314 -5.19 -12.24 -5.94
N LEU A 315 -5.95 -11.21 -6.33
CA LEU A 315 -6.81 -11.23 -7.51
C LEU A 315 -6.01 -11.32 -8.82
N PHE A 316 -4.86 -10.65 -8.92
CA PHE A 316 -3.97 -10.75 -10.08
C PHE A 316 -2.91 -11.85 -9.95
N ASN A 317 -2.98 -12.68 -8.91
CA ASN A 317 -2.06 -13.80 -8.70
C ASN A 317 -2.57 -15.07 -9.42
N PRO A 318 -1.80 -15.69 -10.33
CA PRO A 318 -2.17 -16.97 -10.92
C PRO A 318 -2.45 -18.02 -9.84
N SER A 319 -3.50 -18.83 -10.00
CA SER A 319 -3.97 -19.80 -8.99
C SER A 319 -4.19 -19.19 -7.59
N GLY A 320 -4.50 -17.88 -7.51
CA GLY A 320 -4.66 -17.14 -6.24
C GLY A 320 -5.82 -17.60 -5.37
N PHE A 321 -6.78 -18.34 -5.94
CA PHE A 321 -7.94 -18.92 -5.22
C PHE A 321 -7.99 -20.45 -5.31
N GLU A 322 -6.86 -21.11 -5.57
CA GLU A 322 -6.80 -22.57 -5.60
C GLU A 322 -6.57 -23.13 -4.19
N TRP A 323 -7.52 -23.93 -3.67
CA TRP A 323 -7.51 -24.40 -2.28
C TRP A 323 -6.18 -25.02 -1.84
N GLN A 324 -5.59 -25.90 -2.66
CA GLN A 324 -4.31 -26.54 -2.33
C GLN A 324 -3.18 -25.52 -2.16
N LYS A 325 -3.14 -24.47 -3.00
CA LYS A 325 -2.13 -23.40 -2.90
C LYS A 325 -2.33 -22.55 -1.67
N ILE A 326 -3.58 -22.25 -1.32
CA ILE A 326 -3.91 -21.51 -0.10
C ILE A 326 -3.49 -22.27 1.15
N VAL A 327 -3.69 -23.59 1.21
CA VAL A 327 -3.19 -24.41 2.33
C VAL A 327 -1.67 -24.37 2.42
N ASP A 328 -0.96 -24.52 1.29
CA ASP A 328 0.50 -24.42 1.26
C ASP A 328 0.97 -23.02 1.74
N ASP A 329 0.31 -21.95 1.27
CA ASP A 329 0.58 -20.56 1.64
C ASP A 329 0.36 -20.30 3.13
N TRP A 330 -0.68 -20.88 3.73
CA TRP A 330 -0.92 -20.81 5.17
C TRP A 330 0.25 -21.40 5.96
N THR A 331 0.77 -22.56 5.53
CA THR A 331 1.90 -23.20 6.21
C THR A 331 3.19 -22.40 6.04
N ASP A 332 3.44 -21.85 4.85
CA ASP A 332 4.63 -21.03 4.55
C ASP A 332 4.61 -19.72 5.35
N TRP A 333 3.47 -19.02 5.38
CA TRP A 333 3.30 -17.79 6.15
C TRP A 333 3.42 -18.03 7.66
N ASN A 334 2.80 -19.09 8.19
CA ASN A 334 2.94 -19.46 9.60
C ASN A 334 4.36 -19.81 10.00
N LYS A 335 5.11 -20.45 9.10
CA LYS A 335 6.53 -20.72 9.30
C LYS A 335 7.33 -19.43 9.33
N TRP A 336 7.09 -18.53 8.37
CA TRP A 336 7.78 -17.23 8.27
C TRP A 336 7.53 -16.32 9.49
N ILE A 337 6.28 -16.20 9.94
CA ILE A 337 5.90 -15.36 11.11
C ILE A 337 6.44 -15.92 12.43
N SER A 338 6.60 -17.26 12.51
CA SER A 338 7.09 -17.94 13.71
C SER A 338 8.61 -17.97 13.80
N ASN A 339 9.30 -18.03 12.66
CA ASN A 339 10.77 -18.11 12.60
C ASN A 339 11.42 -16.87 13.24
N ARG A 340 12.34 -17.11 14.18
CA ARG A 340 13.19 -16.06 14.74
C ARG A 340 14.21 -15.59 13.70
N GLY A 341 14.48 -14.29 13.75
CA GLY A 341 15.50 -13.66 12.91
C GLY A 341 16.88 -13.81 13.54
N GLY A 342 17.88 -13.25 12.87
CA GLY A 342 19.27 -13.24 13.32
C GLY A 342 20.16 -12.53 12.30
N ILE A 343 21.41 -12.25 12.70
CA ILE A 343 22.40 -11.68 11.78
C ILE A 343 22.61 -12.65 10.61
N GLY A 344 22.43 -12.17 9.38
CA GLY A 344 22.56 -12.97 8.16
C GLY A 344 21.35 -13.81 7.77
N VAL A 345 20.25 -13.82 8.55
CA VAL A 345 19.01 -14.51 8.16
C VAL A 345 18.25 -13.66 7.14
N SER A 346 18.00 -14.21 5.94
CA SER A 346 17.25 -13.52 4.89
C SER A 346 15.84 -13.09 5.36
N PRO A 347 15.40 -11.86 5.00
CA PRO A 347 14.01 -11.39 5.20
C PRO A 347 12.93 -12.37 4.70
N ASP A 348 13.24 -13.17 3.68
CA ASP A 348 12.29 -14.12 3.12
C ASP A 348 12.00 -15.32 4.01
N LYS A 349 12.90 -15.61 4.96
CA LYS A 349 12.82 -16.78 5.84
C LYS A 349 12.31 -16.46 7.24
N SER A 350 12.42 -15.19 7.67
CA SER A 350 11.99 -14.76 9.00
C SER A 350 11.31 -13.39 8.96
N TRP A 351 10.15 -13.32 9.61
CA TRP A 351 9.43 -12.07 9.86
C TRP A 351 10.28 -11.05 10.61
N GLU A 352 11.12 -11.48 11.56
CA GLU A 352 11.90 -10.57 12.38
C GLU A 352 12.99 -9.86 11.56
N SER A 353 13.67 -10.59 10.67
CA SER A 353 14.63 -9.99 9.73
C SER A 353 13.94 -9.06 8.73
N TRP A 354 12.77 -9.44 8.21
CA TRP A 354 11.98 -8.58 7.33
C TRP A 354 11.52 -7.30 8.03
N TRP A 355 11.01 -7.43 9.26
CA TRP A 355 10.58 -6.31 10.08
C TRP A 355 11.73 -5.34 10.33
N GLU A 356 12.91 -5.83 10.74
CA GLU A 356 14.07 -4.96 10.96
C GLU A 356 14.53 -4.27 9.65
N LYS A 357 14.44 -4.94 8.50
CA LYS A 357 14.74 -4.34 7.19
C LYS A 357 13.75 -3.25 6.80
N GLU A 358 12.45 -3.44 7.01
CA GLU A 358 11.44 -2.44 6.65
C GLU A 358 11.59 -1.12 7.43
N HIS A 359 12.17 -1.15 8.64
CA HIS A 359 12.46 0.05 9.46
C HIS A 359 13.86 0.63 9.23
N GLU A 360 14.67 0.03 8.36
CA GLU A 360 16.01 0.52 8.07
C GLU A 360 16.04 1.98 7.59
N PRO A 361 15.10 2.46 6.75
CA PRO A 361 15.05 3.86 6.33
C PRO A 361 14.93 4.86 7.48
N LEU A 362 14.28 4.49 8.59
CA LEU A 362 14.17 5.35 9.77
C LEU A 362 15.51 5.63 10.43
N LYS A 363 16.50 4.74 10.28
CA LYS A 363 17.87 4.96 10.80
C LYS A 363 18.57 6.13 10.13
N TYR A 364 18.25 6.37 8.86
CA TYR A 364 18.84 7.45 8.07
C TYR A 364 18.01 8.74 8.12
N SER A 365 16.84 8.70 8.77
CA SER A 365 15.99 9.87 8.91
C SER A 365 16.60 10.86 9.92
N GLY A 366 16.74 12.12 9.52
CA GLY A 366 17.19 13.19 10.41
C GLY A 366 16.15 13.54 11.47
N LYS A 367 16.51 14.37 12.46
CA LYS A 367 15.62 14.78 13.57
C LYS A 367 14.26 15.30 13.10
N ARG A 368 14.23 16.06 12.00
CA ARG A 368 12.98 16.58 11.40
C ARG A 368 12.07 15.46 10.90
N GLY A 369 12.62 14.44 10.26
CA GLY A 369 11.86 13.28 9.79
C GLY A 369 11.31 12.46 10.96
N THR A 370 12.11 12.25 12.03
CA THR A 370 11.63 11.61 13.26
C THR A 370 10.48 12.38 13.91
N VAL A 371 10.57 13.71 14.01
CA VAL A 371 9.49 14.55 14.54
C VAL A 371 8.25 14.43 13.67
N LEU A 372 8.40 14.45 12.34
CA LEU A 372 7.29 14.33 11.42
C LEU A 372 6.59 12.96 11.54
N GLU A 373 7.33 11.86 11.71
CA GLU A 373 6.75 10.54 11.99
C GLU A 373 5.92 10.52 13.27
N ILE A 374 6.42 11.15 14.33
CA ILE A 374 5.68 11.27 15.60
C ILE A 374 4.40 12.10 15.39
N VAL A 375 4.51 13.26 14.71
CA VAL A 375 3.34 14.12 14.40
C VAL A 375 2.31 13.36 13.56
N LEU A 376 2.74 12.59 12.57
CA LEU A 376 1.85 11.75 11.79
C LEU A 376 1.18 10.69 12.66
N ALA A 377 1.89 10.07 13.60
CA ALA A 377 1.33 9.09 14.52
C ALA A 377 0.33 9.69 15.53
N VAL A 378 0.42 10.99 15.83
CA VAL A 378 -0.50 11.67 16.76
C VAL A 378 -1.97 11.52 16.38
N ARG A 379 -2.27 11.40 15.07
CA ARG A 379 -3.64 11.22 14.58
C ARG A 379 -4.36 10.02 15.21
N PHE A 380 -3.64 8.95 15.55
CA PHE A 380 -4.23 7.76 16.17
C PHE A 380 -4.67 8.00 17.62
N PHE A 381 -3.98 8.88 18.35
CA PHE A 381 -4.36 9.26 19.72
C PHE A 381 -5.56 10.20 19.73
N ILE A 382 -5.63 11.14 18.77
CA ILE A 382 -6.80 12.01 18.59
C ILE A 382 -8.03 11.19 18.21
N TYR A 383 -7.85 10.22 17.31
CA TYR A 383 -8.88 9.28 16.91
C TYR A 383 -9.45 8.51 18.12
N GLN A 384 -8.59 8.00 19.00
CA GLN A 384 -9.00 7.31 20.23
C GLN A 384 -9.79 8.24 21.16
N TYR A 385 -9.30 9.46 21.37
CA TYR A 385 -9.96 10.44 22.23
C TYR A 385 -11.40 10.68 21.79
N GLY A 386 -11.61 10.92 20.48
CA GLY A 386 -12.94 11.18 19.96
C GLY A 386 -13.87 9.96 20.09
N LEU A 387 -13.38 8.73 19.91
CA LEU A 387 -14.22 7.54 20.10
C LEU A 387 -14.57 7.28 21.57
N VAL A 388 -13.61 7.46 22.49
CA VAL A 388 -13.84 7.31 23.92
C VAL A 388 -14.90 8.31 24.41
N TYR A 389 -14.90 9.53 23.86
CA TYR A 389 -15.88 10.56 24.17
C TYR A 389 -17.34 10.19 23.81
N HIS A 390 -17.53 9.30 22.83
CA HIS A 390 -18.85 8.84 22.39
C HIS A 390 -19.28 7.50 23.03
N LEU A 391 -18.46 6.89 23.87
CA LEU A 391 -18.84 5.67 24.60
C LEU A 391 -19.95 5.93 25.61
N ASN A 392 -20.94 5.03 25.70
CA ASN A 392 -22.07 5.19 26.61
C ASN A 392 -21.65 5.32 28.08
N ILE A 393 -20.58 4.64 28.48
CA ILE A 393 -20.02 4.69 29.84
C ILE A 393 -19.64 6.11 30.26
N THR A 394 -19.27 6.95 29.29
CA THR A 394 -18.71 8.29 29.53
C THR A 394 -19.77 9.40 29.42
N LYS A 395 -21.04 9.04 29.14
CA LYS A 395 -22.15 9.99 28.98
C LYS A 395 -22.32 10.95 30.17
N HIS A 396 -22.06 10.47 31.38
CA HIS A 396 -22.20 11.27 32.61
C HIS A 396 -20.97 12.11 32.95
N THR A 397 -19.77 11.71 32.51
CA THR A 397 -18.51 12.42 32.81
C THR A 397 -17.61 12.47 31.58
N LYS A 398 -17.70 13.56 30.83
CA LYS A 398 -16.91 13.77 29.59
C LYS A 398 -15.57 14.47 29.84
N SER A 399 -14.87 14.07 30.90
CA SER A 399 -13.60 14.70 31.28
C SER A 399 -12.40 14.07 30.56
N VAL A 400 -11.34 14.86 30.37
CA VAL A 400 -10.05 14.39 29.83
C VAL A 400 -9.47 13.25 30.69
N LEU A 401 -9.84 13.17 31.97
CA LEU A 401 -9.43 12.10 32.87
C LEU A 401 -9.92 10.72 32.40
N VAL A 402 -11.10 10.64 31.80
CA VAL A 402 -11.62 9.37 31.24
C VAL A 402 -10.76 8.89 30.08
N TYR A 403 -10.30 9.83 29.24
CA TYR A 403 -9.32 9.50 28.21
C TYR A 403 -8.02 9.01 28.83
N CYS A 404 -7.45 9.68 29.83
CA CYS A 404 -6.24 9.22 30.51
C CYS A 404 -6.43 7.83 31.16
N LEU A 405 -7.59 7.56 31.77
CA LEU A 405 -7.93 6.25 32.32
C LEU A 405 -8.00 5.16 31.26
N SER A 406 -8.45 5.48 30.03
CA SER A 406 -8.47 4.51 28.93
C SER A 406 -7.07 3.96 28.58
N TRP A 407 -5.99 4.69 28.88
CA TRP A 407 -4.63 4.21 28.66
C TRP A 407 -4.24 3.07 29.60
N VAL A 408 -4.92 2.92 30.75
CA VAL A 408 -4.73 1.76 31.64
C VAL A 408 -5.04 0.46 30.89
N VAL A 409 -6.03 0.46 30.00
CA VAL A 409 -6.38 -0.69 29.14
C VAL A 409 -5.20 -1.04 28.22
N ILE A 410 -4.55 -0.03 27.64
CA ILE A 410 -3.39 -0.24 26.77
C ILE A 410 -2.22 -0.83 27.57
N PHE A 411 -1.92 -0.29 28.75
CA PHE A 411 -0.88 -0.83 29.63
C PHE A 411 -1.17 -2.27 30.05
N PHE A 412 -2.43 -2.59 30.34
CA PHE A 412 -2.87 -3.95 30.66
C PHE A 412 -2.64 -4.90 29.48
N ILE A 413 -3.04 -4.52 28.26
CA ILE A 413 -2.81 -5.32 27.04
C ILE A 413 -1.31 -5.53 26.81
N LEU A 414 -0.49 -4.49 26.96
CA LEU A 414 0.97 -4.59 26.83
C LEU A 414 1.58 -5.53 27.87
N LEU A 415 1.08 -5.50 29.11
CA LEU A 415 1.52 -6.38 30.19
C LEU A 415 1.16 -7.84 29.90
N VAL A 416 -0.07 -8.10 29.47
CA VAL A 416 -0.52 -9.44 29.04
C VAL A 416 0.34 -9.96 27.89
N MET A 417 0.57 -9.14 26.86
CA MET A 417 1.42 -9.50 25.72
C MET A 417 2.87 -9.80 26.15
N LYS A 418 3.42 -9.02 27.08
CA LYS A 418 4.75 -9.27 27.65
C LYS A 418 4.77 -10.59 28.44
N ALA A 419 3.77 -10.85 29.27
CA ALA A 419 3.64 -12.09 30.03
C ALA A 419 3.58 -13.32 29.11
N VAL A 420 2.78 -13.27 28.03
CA VAL A 420 2.69 -14.34 27.03
C VAL A 420 4.03 -14.53 26.30
N SER A 421 4.70 -13.44 25.91
CA SER A 421 5.99 -13.50 25.20
C SER A 421 7.10 -14.11 26.05
N VAL A 422 7.22 -13.66 27.31
CA VAL A 422 8.19 -14.20 28.28
C VAL A 422 7.84 -15.65 28.61
N GLY A 423 6.56 -15.94 28.84
CA GLY A 423 6.07 -17.28 29.10
C GLY A 423 6.37 -18.25 27.96
N ARG A 424 6.22 -17.80 26.71
CA ARG A 424 6.61 -18.60 25.53
C ARG A 424 8.10 -18.86 25.49
N ARG A 425 8.95 -17.89 25.86
CA ARG A 425 10.41 -18.06 25.86
C ARG A 425 10.90 -19.01 26.96
N LYS A 426 10.36 -18.91 28.17
CA LYS A 426 10.80 -19.70 29.33
C LYS A 426 10.16 -21.09 29.38
N PHE A 427 8.87 -21.20 29.06
CA PHE A 427 8.11 -22.41 29.37
C PHE A 427 7.68 -23.23 28.15
N SER A 428 7.76 -22.72 26.91
CA SER A 428 7.21 -23.48 25.77
C SER A 428 8.03 -24.72 25.38
N ALA A 429 9.33 -24.76 25.70
CA ALA A 429 10.20 -25.89 25.38
C ALA A 429 10.18 -26.96 26.47
N GLU A 430 10.25 -26.56 27.74
CA GLU A 430 10.40 -27.48 28.87
C GLU A 430 9.08 -27.79 29.61
N PHE A 431 8.10 -26.87 29.60
CA PHE A 431 6.87 -26.99 30.42
C PHE A 431 5.59 -26.62 29.63
N GLN A 432 5.25 -27.46 28.65
CA GLN A 432 4.08 -27.23 27.79
C GLN A 432 2.74 -27.15 28.55
N LEU A 433 2.58 -27.89 29.64
CA LEU A 433 1.36 -27.87 30.47
C LEU A 433 1.21 -26.53 31.22
N VAL A 434 2.29 -26.05 31.85
CA VAL A 434 2.33 -24.75 32.56
C VAL A 434 2.02 -23.62 31.59
N PHE A 435 2.56 -23.67 30.37
CA PHE A 435 2.27 -22.67 29.35
C PHE A 435 0.81 -22.72 28.86
N ARG A 436 0.19 -23.90 28.77
CA ARG A 436 -1.25 -24.04 28.46
C ARG A 436 -2.13 -23.51 29.59
N LEU A 437 -1.78 -23.80 30.84
CA LEU A 437 -2.48 -23.27 32.02
C LEU A 437 -2.36 -21.75 32.10
N LEU A 438 -1.18 -21.18 31.83
CA LEU A 438 -0.98 -19.74 31.76
C LEU A 438 -1.88 -19.09 30.70
N LYS A 439 -2.00 -19.69 29.50
CA LYS A 439 -2.94 -19.21 28.48
C LYS A 439 -4.40 -19.29 28.94
N GLY A 440 -4.78 -20.39 29.58
CA GLY A 440 -6.11 -20.56 30.16
C GLY A 440 -6.42 -19.50 31.22
N LEU A 441 -5.49 -19.23 32.12
CA LEU A 441 -5.62 -18.19 33.14
C LEU A 441 -5.80 -16.80 32.51
N ILE A 442 -4.96 -16.45 31.54
CA ILE A 442 -5.07 -15.17 30.81
C ILE A 442 -6.42 -15.05 30.11
N PHE A 443 -6.91 -16.13 29.51
CA PHE A 443 -8.24 -16.16 28.89
C PHE A 443 -9.36 -15.96 29.91
N ILE A 444 -9.30 -16.63 31.06
CA ILE A 444 -10.28 -16.44 32.14
C ILE A 444 -10.26 -15.00 32.64
N VAL A 445 -9.09 -14.43 32.92
CA VAL A 445 -8.93 -13.02 33.36
C VAL A 445 -9.53 -12.07 32.32
N PHE A 446 -9.29 -12.32 31.03
CA PHE A 446 -9.85 -11.52 29.95
C PHE A 446 -11.39 -11.58 29.90
N ILE A 447 -11.97 -12.79 29.96
CA ILE A 447 -13.42 -12.98 29.98
C ILE A 447 -14.03 -12.35 31.25
N SER A 448 -13.44 -12.57 32.42
CA SER A 448 -13.87 -11.93 33.67
C SER A 448 -13.85 -10.42 33.57
N THR A 449 -12.82 -9.83 32.94
CA THR A 449 -12.74 -8.38 32.73
C THR A 449 -13.86 -7.89 31.81
N ILE A 450 -14.16 -8.59 30.72
CA ILE A 450 -15.28 -8.25 29.83
C ILE A 450 -16.61 -8.34 30.58
N VAL A 451 -16.84 -9.41 31.34
CA VAL A 451 -18.08 -9.57 32.11
C VAL A 451 -18.24 -8.45 33.14
N ILE A 452 -17.17 -8.09 33.86
CA ILE A 452 -17.18 -6.95 34.78
C ILE A 452 -17.49 -5.65 34.05
N LEU A 453 -16.90 -5.42 32.87
CA LEU A 453 -17.15 -4.26 32.02
C LEU A 453 -18.56 -4.22 31.40
N ILE A 454 -19.26 -5.34 31.32
CA ILE A 454 -20.67 -5.37 30.89
C ILE A 454 -21.60 -5.15 32.09
N VAL A 455 -21.31 -5.79 33.23
CA VAL A 455 -22.20 -5.80 34.40
C VAL A 455 -22.16 -4.48 35.19
N ILE A 456 -20.98 -3.91 35.42
CA ILE A 456 -20.85 -2.70 36.25
C ILE A 456 -21.17 -1.41 35.48
N PRO A 457 -20.55 -1.14 34.31
CA PRO A 457 -20.78 0.06 33.52
C PRO A 457 -21.97 -0.03 32.56
N HIS A 458 -22.67 -1.17 32.51
CA HIS A 458 -23.73 -1.46 31.52
C HIS A 458 -23.27 -1.24 30.06
N MET A 459 -22.08 -1.72 29.70
CA MET A 459 -21.58 -1.61 28.31
C MET A 459 -22.48 -2.35 27.32
N THR A 460 -22.82 -1.68 26.23
CA THR A 460 -23.52 -2.32 25.10
C THR A 460 -22.52 -3.07 24.20
N ILE A 461 -23.03 -3.96 23.35
CA ILE A 461 -22.21 -4.66 22.33
C ILE A 461 -21.56 -3.65 21.37
N GLN A 462 -22.26 -2.55 21.04
CA GLN A 462 -21.72 -1.47 20.22
C GLN A 462 -20.52 -0.80 20.90
N ASP A 463 -20.57 -0.56 22.22
CA ASP A 463 -19.45 0.02 22.97
C ASP A 463 -18.21 -0.90 22.94
N ILE A 464 -18.39 -2.22 22.97
CA ILE A 464 -17.27 -3.18 22.83
C ILE A 464 -16.61 -3.04 21.45
N PHE A 465 -17.41 -2.92 20.39
CA PHE A 465 -16.90 -2.73 19.04
C PHE A 465 -16.15 -1.39 18.90
N VAL A 466 -16.72 -0.31 19.44
CA VAL A 466 -16.09 1.02 19.46
C VAL A 466 -14.77 0.99 20.24
N CYS A 467 -14.70 0.25 21.36
CA CYS A 467 -13.44 0.05 22.09
C CYS A 467 -12.37 -0.64 21.24
N ILE A 468 -12.72 -1.71 20.52
CA ILE A 468 -11.76 -2.39 19.60
C ILE A 468 -11.27 -1.40 18.53
N LEU A 469 -12.21 -0.66 17.92
CA LEU A 469 -11.89 0.35 16.92
C LEU A 469 -11.04 1.47 17.49
N ALA A 470 -11.21 1.88 18.76
CA ALA A 470 -10.40 2.91 19.41
C ALA A 470 -8.98 2.42 19.76
N PHE A 471 -8.86 1.26 20.39
CA PHE A 471 -7.57 0.80 20.92
C PHE A 471 -6.65 0.18 19.87
N MET A 472 -7.18 -0.43 18.81
CA MET A 472 -6.35 -1.06 17.76
C MET A 472 -5.52 -0.03 16.97
N PRO A 473 -6.06 1.08 16.46
CA PRO A 473 -5.25 2.14 15.83
C PRO A 473 -4.32 2.83 16.84
N THR A 474 -4.72 2.95 18.10
CA THR A 474 -3.88 3.54 19.15
C THR A 474 -2.62 2.72 19.39
N GLY A 475 -2.75 1.40 19.51
CA GLY A 475 -1.60 0.52 19.68
C GLY A 475 -0.69 0.52 18.45
N TRP A 476 -1.23 0.71 17.25
CA TRP A 476 -0.44 0.98 16.05
C TRP A 476 0.30 2.31 16.12
N GLY A 477 -0.36 3.38 16.56
CA GLY A 477 0.27 4.69 16.81
C GLY A 477 1.45 4.59 17.79
N LEU A 478 1.29 3.83 18.87
CA LEU A 478 2.38 3.54 19.81
C LEU A 478 3.53 2.78 19.16
N LEU A 479 3.25 1.83 18.28
CA LEU A 479 4.28 1.13 17.51
C LEU A 479 5.06 2.08 16.60
N LEU A 480 4.38 3.01 15.91
CA LEU A 480 5.02 3.99 15.03
C LEU A 480 5.92 4.96 15.83
N VAL A 481 5.42 5.51 16.94
CA VAL A 481 6.22 6.36 17.84
C VAL A 481 7.42 5.57 18.37
N ALA A 482 7.22 4.30 18.73
CA ALA A 482 8.28 3.45 19.23
C ALA A 482 9.36 3.14 18.17
N GLN A 483 8.97 2.97 16.91
CA GLN A 483 9.90 2.78 15.81
C GLN A 483 10.70 4.05 15.53
N ALA A 484 10.06 5.22 15.58
CA ALA A 484 10.73 6.51 15.42
C ALA A 484 11.74 6.77 16.54
N LEU A 485 11.44 6.34 17.78
CA LEU A 485 12.28 6.50 18.97
C LEU A 485 13.12 5.26 19.30
N LYS A 486 13.41 4.41 18.31
CA LYS A 486 14.09 3.12 18.51
C LYS A 486 15.36 3.18 19.39
N PRO A 487 16.31 4.13 19.22
CA PRO A 487 17.51 4.17 20.06
C PRO A 487 17.19 4.34 21.56
N ALA A 488 16.27 5.24 21.90
CA ALA A 488 15.87 5.51 23.28
C ALA A 488 15.11 4.33 23.91
N ILE A 489 14.32 3.62 23.11
CA ILE A 489 13.58 2.46 23.60
C ILE A 489 14.48 1.25 23.79
N MET A 490 15.50 1.10 22.95
CA MET A 490 16.51 0.06 23.12
C MET A 490 17.31 0.27 24.41
N SER A 491 17.65 1.52 24.78
CA SER A 491 18.34 1.78 26.05
C SER A 491 17.50 1.45 27.29
N VAL A 492 16.17 1.55 27.20
CA VAL A 492 15.24 1.18 28.30
C VAL A 492 14.93 -0.34 28.30
N GLY A 493 15.39 -1.10 27.30
CA GLY A 493 15.19 -2.55 27.22
C GLY A 493 13.77 -2.99 26.83
N LEU A 494 12.92 -2.08 26.35
CA LEU A 494 11.52 -2.37 25.98
C LEU A 494 11.35 -2.87 24.53
N TRP A 495 12.41 -2.88 23.72
CA TRP A 495 12.35 -3.27 22.31
C TRP A 495 11.79 -4.69 22.10
N GLY A 496 12.08 -5.62 23.01
CA GLY A 496 11.54 -6.98 22.96
C GLY A 496 10.01 -7.03 23.08
N SER A 497 9.42 -6.13 23.88
CA SER A 497 7.96 -6.00 24.01
C SER A 497 7.33 -5.38 22.77
N ILE A 498 7.95 -4.35 22.20
CA ILE A 498 7.50 -3.71 20.95
C ILE A 498 7.55 -4.69 19.78
N ARG A 499 8.61 -5.50 19.69
CA ARG A 499 8.70 -6.57 18.69
C ARG A 499 7.58 -7.60 18.86
N ALA A 500 7.23 -7.96 20.09
CA ALA A 500 6.13 -8.90 20.34
C ALA A 500 4.77 -8.29 19.95
N LEU A 501 4.53 -7.02 20.28
CA LEU A 501 3.33 -6.28 19.91
C LEU A 501 3.20 -6.17 18.37
N ALA A 502 4.27 -5.76 17.70
CA ALA A 502 4.33 -5.67 16.24
C ALA A 502 3.99 -7.01 15.58
N ARG A 503 4.55 -8.12 16.07
CA ARG A 503 4.21 -9.46 15.56
C ARG A 503 2.71 -9.78 15.73
N GLY A 504 2.11 -9.36 16.85
CA GLY A 504 0.68 -9.50 17.08
C GLY A 504 -0.16 -8.78 16.02
N TYR A 505 0.17 -7.52 15.71
CA TYR A 505 -0.50 -6.78 14.63
C TYR A 505 -0.34 -7.45 13.27
N GLU A 506 0.87 -7.92 12.93
CA GLU A 506 1.11 -8.56 11.64
C GLU A 506 0.35 -9.89 11.53
N ILE A 507 0.19 -10.65 12.63
CA ILE A 507 -0.67 -11.83 12.66
C ILE A 507 -2.13 -11.46 12.42
N ILE A 508 -2.65 -10.44 13.12
CA ILE A 508 -4.04 -10.00 12.97
C ILE A 508 -4.30 -9.54 11.53
N MET A 509 -3.42 -8.69 10.96
CA MET A 509 -3.55 -8.22 9.58
C MET A 509 -3.45 -9.38 8.58
N GLY A 510 -2.52 -10.32 8.79
CA GLY A 510 -2.39 -11.51 7.96
C GLY A 510 -3.66 -12.36 7.97
N LEU A 511 -4.25 -12.59 9.15
CA LEU A 511 -5.53 -13.29 9.30
C LEU A 511 -6.69 -12.56 8.61
N LEU A 512 -6.80 -11.24 8.81
CA LEU A 512 -7.84 -10.42 8.18
C LEU A 512 -7.81 -10.52 6.64
N LEU A 513 -6.61 -10.60 6.06
CA LEU A 513 -6.44 -10.78 4.61
C LEU A 513 -6.66 -12.23 4.18
N PHE A 514 -6.12 -13.19 4.94
CA PHE A 514 -6.11 -14.60 4.57
C PHE A 514 -7.51 -15.23 4.66
N THR A 515 -8.31 -14.86 5.67
CA THR A 515 -9.64 -15.47 5.89
C THR A 515 -10.59 -15.27 4.69
N PRO A 516 -10.79 -14.05 4.13
CA PRO A 516 -11.60 -13.88 2.94
C PRO A 516 -11.06 -14.65 1.73
N ILE A 517 -9.75 -14.70 1.54
CA ILE A 517 -9.12 -15.42 0.43
C ILE A 517 -9.37 -16.93 0.56
N ALA A 518 -9.18 -17.49 1.75
CA ALA A 518 -9.43 -18.90 2.02
C ALA A 518 -10.90 -19.26 1.86
N PHE A 519 -11.81 -18.38 2.29
CA PHE A 519 -13.24 -18.55 2.08
C PHE A 519 -13.59 -18.55 0.58
N LEU A 520 -13.07 -17.61 -0.20
CA LEU A 520 -13.29 -17.57 -1.65
C LEU A 520 -12.66 -18.78 -2.37
N ALA A 521 -11.50 -19.25 -1.92
CA ALA A 521 -10.83 -20.41 -2.48
C ALA A 521 -11.56 -21.74 -2.22
N TRP A 522 -12.50 -21.77 -1.26
CA TRP A 522 -13.38 -22.90 -1.04
C TRP A 522 -14.32 -23.15 -2.22
N PHE A 523 -14.63 -22.09 -2.98
CA PHE A 523 -15.55 -22.16 -4.12
C PHE A 523 -14.77 -22.34 -5.44
N PRO A 524 -14.86 -23.50 -6.12
CA PRO A 524 -14.06 -23.78 -7.31
C PRO A 524 -14.31 -22.79 -8.46
N PHE A 525 -15.54 -22.28 -8.59
CA PHE A 525 -15.91 -21.35 -9.64
C PHE A 525 -15.12 -20.03 -9.58
N VAL A 526 -14.64 -19.61 -8.40
CA VAL A 526 -13.88 -18.35 -8.24
C VAL A 526 -12.54 -18.45 -8.95
N SER A 527 -11.84 -19.58 -8.80
CA SER A 527 -10.56 -19.81 -9.49
C SER A 527 -10.76 -19.91 -11.01
N GLU A 528 -11.85 -20.53 -11.47
CA GLU A 528 -12.16 -20.58 -12.90
C GLU A 528 -12.49 -19.20 -13.48
N PHE A 529 -13.32 -18.43 -12.77
CA PHE A 529 -13.70 -17.09 -13.16
C PHE A 529 -12.47 -16.17 -13.26
N GLN A 530 -11.62 -16.18 -12.22
CA GLN A 530 -10.36 -15.45 -12.21
C GLN A 530 -9.50 -15.82 -13.43
N THR A 531 -9.34 -17.13 -13.69
CA THR A 531 -8.47 -17.62 -14.77
C THR A 531 -8.97 -17.17 -16.15
N ARG A 532 -10.29 -17.26 -16.40
CA ARG A 532 -10.90 -16.90 -17.69
C ARG A 532 -10.96 -15.39 -17.92
N MET A 533 -11.19 -14.61 -16.87
CA MET A 533 -11.35 -13.16 -16.98
C MET A 533 -10.00 -12.44 -17.12
N LEU A 534 -9.00 -12.84 -16.33
CA LEU A 534 -7.74 -12.10 -16.20
C LEU A 534 -6.61 -12.63 -17.07
N PHE A 535 -6.69 -13.90 -17.51
CA PHE A 535 -5.60 -14.52 -18.22
C PHE A 535 -6.01 -15.09 -19.58
N ASN A 536 -5.15 -14.89 -20.57
CA ASN A 536 -5.40 -15.27 -21.97
C ASN A 536 -5.64 -16.79 -22.11
N GLN A 537 -6.40 -17.23 -23.13
CA GLN A 537 -6.67 -18.65 -23.40
C GLN A 537 -5.41 -19.50 -23.63
N ALA A 538 -4.34 -18.91 -24.17
CA ALA A 538 -3.04 -19.59 -24.26
C ALA A 538 -2.39 -19.82 -22.87
N PHE A 539 -2.59 -18.87 -21.95
CA PHE A 539 -2.14 -18.95 -20.56
C PHE A 539 -3.01 -19.91 -19.74
N SER A 540 -4.32 -19.97 -20.00
CA SER A 540 -5.22 -20.93 -19.35
C SER A 540 -4.89 -22.37 -19.73
N ARG A 541 -4.51 -22.63 -21.00
CA ARG A 541 -3.97 -23.93 -21.43
C ARG A 541 -2.64 -24.28 -20.73
N GLY A 542 -1.72 -23.31 -20.59
CA GLY A 542 -0.47 -23.50 -19.86
C GLY A 542 -0.68 -23.79 -18.36
N LEU A 543 -1.61 -23.10 -17.70
CA LEU A 543 -2.03 -23.36 -16.32
C LEU A 543 -2.66 -24.74 -16.16
N GLN A 544 -3.53 -25.16 -17.10
CA GLN A 544 -4.10 -26.51 -17.11
C GLN A 544 -3.02 -27.58 -17.23
N ILE A 545 -2.05 -27.40 -18.14
CA ILE A 545 -0.90 -28.29 -18.27
C ILE A 545 -0.05 -28.30 -16.99
N SER A 546 0.18 -27.14 -16.36
CA SER A 546 0.90 -27.06 -15.08
C SER A 546 0.16 -27.79 -13.95
N ARG A 547 -1.18 -27.72 -13.89
CA ARG A 547 -1.99 -28.46 -12.91
C ARG A 547 -1.87 -29.97 -13.14
N ILE A 548 -1.91 -30.42 -14.39
CA ILE A 548 -1.76 -31.84 -14.78
C ILE A 548 -0.35 -32.36 -14.43
N LEU A 549 0.71 -31.61 -14.77
CA LEU A 549 2.10 -31.95 -14.45
C LEU A 549 2.38 -31.92 -12.94
N GLY A 550 1.72 -31.01 -12.21
CA GLY A 550 1.77 -30.94 -10.75
C GLY A 550 1.13 -32.15 -10.07
N GLY A 551 0.03 -32.66 -10.64
CA GLY A 551 -0.62 -33.91 -10.21
C GLY A 551 0.33 -35.11 -10.32
N HIS A 552 0.99 -35.29 -11.47
CA HIS A 552 1.93 -36.39 -11.68
C HIS A 552 3.16 -36.36 -10.75
N LYS A 553 3.60 -35.18 -10.27
CA LYS A 553 4.66 -35.07 -9.25
C LYS A 553 4.20 -35.54 -7.88
N LYS A 554 2.92 -35.33 -7.53
CA LYS A 554 2.33 -35.84 -6.28
C LYS A 554 2.19 -37.36 -6.31
N ASP A 555 1.77 -37.92 -7.44
CA ASP A 555 1.64 -39.38 -7.60
C ASP A 555 3.00 -40.09 -7.51
N ARG A 556 4.05 -39.52 -8.12
CA ARG A 556 5.42 -40.03 -7.96
C ARG A 556 5.98 -39.91 -6.54
N ALA A 557 5.61 -38.86 -5.80
CA ALA A 557 6.02 -38.68 -4.41
C ALA A 557 5.25 -39.59 -3.44
N ALA A 558 4.02 -39.99 -3.78
CA ALA A 558 3.25 -41.00 -3.05
C ALA A 558 3.83 -42.40 -3.28
N LEU A 559 4.13 -42.77 -4.53
CA LEU A 559 4.77 -44.06 -4.87
C LEU A 559 6.16 -44.23 -4.23
N SER A 560 6.94 -43.15 -4.07
CA SER A 560 8.24 -43.18 -3.40
C SER A 560 8.16 -43.35 -1.87
N LYS A 561 6.98 -43.21 -1.24
CA LYS A 561 6.80 -43.39 0.20
C LYS A 561 6.38 -44.81 0.59
N ASP A 562 5.82 -45.58 -0.35
CA ASP A 562 5.45 -46.98 -0.12
C ASP A 562 6.63 -47.96 -0.32
N ASP A 563 7.75 -47.50 -0.87
CA ASP A 563 8.99 -48.27 -1.08
C ASP A 563 10.10 -47.99 -0.02
N ARG A 564 9.73 -47.67 1.23
CA ARG A 564 10.70 -47.60 2.36
C ARG A 564 10.21 -48.25 3.63
#